data_AF-A0A0M9E0J6-F1
#
_entry.id   AF-A0A0M9E0J6-F1
#
_cell.length_a   1.000
_cell.length_b   1.000
_cell.length_c   1.000
_cell.angle_alpha   90.00
_cell.angle_beta   90.00
_cell.angle_gamma   90.00
#
_symmetry.space_group_name_H-M   'P 1'
#
loop_
_entity.id
_entity.type
_entity.pdbx_description
1 polymer ?
#
loop_
_entity_poly.entity_id
_entity_poly.type
_entity_poly.pdbx_seq_one_letter_code
_entity_poly.pdbx_strand_id
1 'polypeptide(L)'
;MHLNSDAEHNFIRAIEVASPLPHRPQEVVNEVCILFGKFLLRGNRATKRHASEPSIAFDSPNVNPIGEFLVNRMDINLKELVRYENTSADQKNLQMQFSMSKADILVMKIYPGMEISHFENAFNNIKLKG
;
A
#
# COMPACT_ATOMS: atom_id res chain seq x y z
N MET A 1 -14.53 25.75 12.78
CA MET A 1 -14.12 24.58 11.97
C MET A 1 -12.73 24.22 12.44
N HIS A 2 -12.60 23.26 13.37
CA HIS A 2 -11.29 22.89 13.90
C HIS A 2 -10.54 22.14 12.82
N LEU A 3 -9.48 22.76 12.31
CA LEU A 3 -8.56 22.23 11.31
C LEU A 3 -7.57 21.25 11.97
N ASN A 4 -8.03 20.39 12.89
CA ASN A 4 -7.23 19.26 13.36
C ASN A 4 -7.32 18.19 12.28
N SER A 5 -6.66 18.42 11.16
CA SER A 5 -6.64 17.44 10.07
C SER A 5 -5.83 16.24 10.54
N ASP A 6 -6.36 15.03 10.36
CA ASP A 6 -5.64 13.79 10.63
C ASP A 6 -4.27 13.73 9.91
N ALA A 7 -4.05 14.59 8.91
CA ALA A 7 -2.80 14.70 8.18
C ALA A 7 -1.61 15.08 9.06
N GLU A 8 -1.75 15.99 10.02
CA GLU A 8 -0.63 16.37 10.90
C GLU A 8 -0.18 15.18 11.76
N HIS A 9 -1.14 14.51 12.41
CA HIS A 9 -0.86 13.30 13.20
C HIS A 9 -0.31 12.15 12.34
N ASN A 10 -0.89 11.90 11.15
CA ASN A 10 -0.41 10.87 10.24
C ASN A 10 1.00 11.18 9.74
N PHE A 11 1.33 12.45 9.49
CA PHE A 11 2.67 12.86 9.06
C PHE A 11 3.72 12.63 10.15
N ILE A 12 3.47 13.07 11.39
CA ILE A 12 4.37 12.85 12.52
C ILE A 12 4.59 11.34 12.74
N ARG A 13 3.51 10.55 12.77
CA ARG A 13 3.58 9.09 12.95
C ARG A 13 4.32 8.39 11.81
N ALA A 14 4.16 8.87 10.57
CA ALA A 14 4.89 8.31 9.44
C ALA A 14 6.40 8.53 9.57
N ILE A 15 6.83 9.70 10.06
CA ILE A 15 8.24 9.97 10.37
C ILE A 15 8.73 9.05 11.50
N GLU A 16 7.94 8.88 12.56
CA GLU A 16 8.29 7.99 13.68
C GLU A 16 8.53 6.55 13.23
N VAL A 17 7.66 6.03 12.35
CA VAL A 17 7.78 4.68 11.80
C VAL A 17 8.95 4.54 10.82
N ALA A 18 9.22 5.56 10.02
CA ALA A 18 10.34 5.56 9.07
C ALA A 18 11.71 5.72 9.76
N SER A 19 11.72 6.25 10.98
CA SER A 19 12.94 6.50 11.74
C SER A 19 13.42 5.22 12.45
N PRO A 20 14.72 4.87 12.37
CA PRO A 20 15.28 3.79 13.17
C PRO A 20 15.11 4.08 14.67
N LEU A 21 14.52 3.13 15.41
CA LEU A 21 14.38 3.24 16.86
C LEU A 21 15.64 2.68 17.53
N PRO A 22 16.49 3.52 18.17
CA PRO A 22 17.76 3.07 18.73
C PRO A 22 17.62 1.95 19.77
N HIS A 23 16.49 1.96 20.49
CA HIS A 23 16.19 0.99 21.53
C HIS A 23 15.45 -0.27 21.02
N ARG A 24 15.10 -0.32 19.72
CA ARG A 24 14.33 -1.42 19.10
C ARG A 24 14.76 -1.67 17.64
N PRO A 25 16.02 -2.05 17.41
CA PRO A 25 16.56 -2.25 16.05
C PRO A 25 15.82 -3.33 15.25
N GLN A 26 15.10 -4.25 15.91
CA GLN A 26 14.32 -5.30 15.27
C GLN A 26 12.99 -4.84 14.68
N GLU A 27 12.51 -3.63 15.02
CA GLU A 27 11.24 -3.03 14.60
C GLU A 27 11.37 -2.15 13.34
N VAL A 28 12.51 -2.16 12.67
CA VAL A 28 12.72 -1.40 11.44
C VAL A 28 11.82 -1.93 10.32
N VAL A 29 11.03 -1.02 9.74
CA VAL A 29 10.09 -1.31 8.64
C VAL A 29 10.81 -1.09 7.30
N ASN A 30 11.27 -2.17 6.67
CA ASN A 30 12.04 -2.14 5.41
C ASN A 30 11.19 -2.40 4.17
N GLU A 31 9.95 -1.93 4.16
CA GLU A 31 9.01 -2.14 3.06
C GLU A 31 8.13 -0.92 2.83
N VAL A 32 7.61 -0.79 1.60
CA VAL A 32 6.69 0.31 1.26
C VAL A 32 5.39 0.12 2.03
N CYS A 33 5.01 1.12 2.83
CA CYS A 33 3.83 1.07 3.68
C CYS A 33 2.89 2.26 3.43
N ILE A 34 1.64 2.10 3.84
CA ILE A 34 0.65 3.16 3.98
C ILE A 34 0.31 3.28 5.46
N LEU A 35 0.61 4.42 6.06
CA LEU A 35 0.16 4.76 7.41
C LEU A 35 -1.06 5.67 7.31
N PHE A 36 -2.20 5.22 7.82
CA PHE A 36 -3.42 6.01 7.85
C PHE A 36 -4.25 5.70 9.08
N GLY A 37 -4.69 6.75 9.77
CA GLY A 37 -5.43 6.61 11.03
C GLY A 37 -4.54 5.96 12.10
N LYS A 38 -4.92 4.75 12.53
CA LYS A 38 -4.14 3.97 13.50
C LYS A 38 -3.37 2.80 12.90
N PHE A 39 -3.51 2.51 11.61
CA PHE A 39 -2.90 1.31 11.03
C PHE A 39 -1.70 1.63 10.14
N LEU A 40 -0.68 0.79 10.25
CA LEU A 40 0.41 0.69 9.30
C LEU A 40 0.16 -0.53 8.40
N LEU A 41 -0.16 -0.27 7.13
CA LEU A 41 -0.52 -1.30 6.16
C LEU A 41 0.62 -1.52 5.16
N ARG A 42 0.77 -2.76 4.69
CA ARG A 42 1.67 -3.07 3.57
C ARG A 42 1.18 -2.40 2.29
N GLY A 43 2.04 -1.62 1.63
CA GLY A 43 1.65 -0.76 0.51
C GLY A 43 1.03 -1.52 -0.66
N ASN A 44 1.60 -2.67 -1.05
CA ASN A 44 1.07 -3.50 -2.15
C ASN A 44 -0.14 -4.38 -1.74
N ARG A 45 -0.62 -4.30 -0.50
CA ARG A 45 -1.80 -5.03 0.01
C ARG A 45 -2.91 -4.10 0.49
N ALA A 46 -2.68 -2.79 0.49
CA ALA A 46 -3.64 -1.80 0.96
C ALA A 46 -4.54 -1.31 -0.19
N THR A 47 -5.79 -0.98 0.13
CA THR A 47 -6.73 -0.34 -0.79
C THR A 47 -7.58 0.69 -0.07
N LYS A 48 -7.99 1.75 -0.79
CA LYS A 48 -8.93 2.74 -0.25
C LYS A 48 -10.34 2.15 -0.31
N ARG A 49 -10.95 1.94 0.85
CA ARG A 49 -12.30 1.36 0.98
C ARG A 49 -13.39 2.39 1.18
N HIS A 50 -13.10 3.44 1.94
CA HIS A 50 -14.09 4.47 2.27
C HIS A 50 -13.59 5.84 1.78
N ALA A 51 -14.48 6.56 1.10
CA ALA A 51 -14.19 7.90 0.60
C ALA A 51 -14.39 8.98 1.68
N SER A 52 -15.33 8.76 2.60
CA SER A 52 -15.85 9.76 3.53
C SER A 52 -15.55 9.50 5.00
N GLU A 53 -15.01 8.33 5.35
CA GLU A 53 -14.73 7.94 6.73
C GLU A 53 -13.22 7.75 6.94
N PRO A 54 -12.49 8.79 7.42
CA PRO A 54 -11.03 8.75 7.55
C PRO A 54 -10.51 7.60 8.41
N SER A 55 -11.19 7.29 9.53
CA SER A 55 -10.77 6.24 10.45
C SER A 55 -10.70 4.84 9.83
N ILE A 56 -11.44 4.61 8.75
CA ILE A 56 -11.50 3.33 8.02
C ILE A 56 -11.24 3.51 6.51
N ALA A 57 -10.62 4.62 6.11
CA ALA A 57 -10.47 4.97 4.69
C ALA A 57 -9.64 3.93 3.92
N PHE A 58 -8.63 3.34 4.56
CA PHE A 58 -7.76 2.32 4.00
C PHE A 58 -7.89 1.01 4.77
N ASP A 59 -7.79 -0.11 4.04
CA ASP A 59 -7.82 -1.47 4.60
C ASP A 59 -6.85 -2.38 3.84
N SER A 60 -6.50 -3.51 4.42
CA SER A 60 -5.81 -4.61 3.76
C SER A 60 -6.65 -5.89 3.85
N PRO A 61 -7.53 -6.14 2.87
CA PRO A 61 -8.56 -7.19 2.99
C PRO A 61 -8.02 -8.62 3.16
N ASN A 62 -6.78 -8.87 2.73
CA ASN A 62 -6.21 -10.22 2.66
C ASN A 62 -4.95 -10.40 3.52
N VAL A 63 -4.45 -9.34 4.16
CA VAL A 63 -3.19 -9.36 4.93
C VAL A 63 -3.37 -8.51 6.17
N ASN A 64 -2.86 -8.97 7.30
CA ASN A 64 -2.95 -8.21 8.54
C ASN A 64 -2.13 -6.89 8.44
N PRO A 65 -2.52 -5.84 9.19
CA PRO A 65 -1.66 -4.67 9.37
C PRO A 65 -0.28 -5.06 9.90
N ILE A 66 0.76 -4.38 9.39
CA ILE A 66 2.14 -4.52 9.87
C ILE A 66 2.28 -3.88 11.26
N GLY A 67 1.42 -2.92 11.59
CA GLY A 67 1.41 -2.33 12.92
C GLY A 67 0.12 -1.56 13.21
N GLU A 68 -0.05 -1.26 14.49
CA GLU A 68 -1.16 -0.47 15.01
C GLU A 68 -0.64 0.57 16.01
N PHE A 69 -1.11 1.81 15.87
CA PHE A 69 -0.82 2.88 16.81
C PHE A 69 -1.71 2.70 18.04
N LEU A 70 -1.10 2.29 19.15
CA LEU A 70 -1.75 2.03 20.42
C LEU A 70 -1.32 3.08 21.46
N VAL A 71 -2.31 3.73 22.07
CA VAL A 71 -2.14 4.78 23.09
C VAL A 71 -1.24 5.91 22.59
N ASN A 72 0.08 5.78 22.73
CA ASN A 72 1.09 6.80 22.39
C ASN A 72 2.26 6.25 21.56
N ARG A 73 2.15 5.05 20.97
CA ARG A 73 3.24 4.46 20.18
C ARG A 73 2.73 3.55 19.07
N MET A 74 3.52 3.41 18.02
CA MET A 74 3.33 2.33 17.05
C MET A 74 3.76 0.99 17.67
N ASP A 75 2.88 0.01 17.60
CA ASP A 75 3.16 -1.39 17.91
C ASP A 75 3.34 -2.16 16.60
N ILE A 76 4.56 -2.62 16.34
CA ILE A 76 4.90 -3.30 15.09
C ILE A 76 4.73 -4.81 15.26
N ASN A 77 3.92 -5.40 14.41
CA ASN A 77 3.75 -6.84 14.32
C ASN A 77 4.94 -7.48 13.59
N LEU A 78 5.95 -7.87 14.38
CA LEU A 78 7.18 -8.49 13.87
C LEU A 78 6.97 -9.76 13.05
N LYS A 79 5.82 -10.45 13.18
CA LYS A 79 5.48 -11.66 12.41
C LYS A 79 5.03 -11.33 11.00
N GLU A 80 4.43 -10.16 10.81
CA GLU A 80 3.91 -9.71 9.51
C GLU A 80 4.98 -8.94 8.71
N LEU A 81 6.02 -8.41 9.38
CA LEU A 81 7.14 -7.76 8.72
C LEU A 81 7.88 -8.72 7.78
N VAL A 82 8.01 -8.34 6.52
CA VAL A 82 8.89 -9.05 5.59
C VAL A 82 10.32 -8.65 5.90
N ARG A 83 11.11 -9.63 6.32
CA ARG A 83 12.56 -9.48 6.48
C ARG A 83 13.21 -9.95 5.20
N TYR A 84 13.54 -9.02 4.32
CA TYR A 84 14.47 -9.33 3.23
C TYR A 84 15.83 -9.60 3.86
N GLU A 85 16.34 -10.82 3.67
CA GLU A 85 17.75 -11.05 3.87
C GLU A 85 18.46 -10.20 2.83
N ASN A 86 19.37 -9.31 3.23
CA ASN A 86 20.19 -8.54 2.29
C ASN A 86 21.24 -9.47 1.67
N THR A 87 20.80 -10.54 1.02
CA THR A 87 21.69 -11.44 0.30
C THR A 87 22.07 -10.79 -1.03
N SER A 88 23.28 -11.10 -1.49
CA SER A 88 23.78 -10.64 -2.79
C SER A 88 22.93 -11.15 -3.98
N ALA A 89 22.09 -12.16 -3.75
CA ALA A 89 21.16 -12.71 -4.74
C ALA A 89 19.88 -11.87 -4.87
N ASP A 90 19.31 -11.39 -3.74
CA ASP A 90 18.10 -10.57 -3.73
C ASP A 90 18.35 -9.18 -4.37
N GLN A 91 19.53 -8.61 -4.13
CA GLN A 91 19.93 -7.34 -4.73
C GLN A 91 20.18 -7.42 -6.24
N LYS A 92 20.54 -8.60 -6.78
CA LYS A 92 20.77 -8.77 -8.22
C LYS A 92 19.50 -8.78 -9.06
N ASN A 93 18.35 -9.07 -8.45
CA ASN A 93 17.08 -9.23 -9.17
C ASN A 93 16.19 -7.97 -9.14
N LEU A 94 16.45 -7.02 -8.22
CA LEU A 94 15.69 -5.78 -8.15
C LEU A 94 16.29 -4.72 -9.08
N GLN A 95 15.71 -4.54 -10.26
CA GLN A 95 16.12 -3.49 -11.20
C GLN A 95 15.15 -2.32 -11.12
N MET A 96 15.68 -1.14 -10.79
CA MET A 96 14.89 0.10 -10.85
C MET A 96 14.63 0.45 -12.31
N GLN A 97 13.36 0.43 -12.70
CA GLN A 97 12.92 0.81 -14.03
C GLN A 97 12.37 2.23 -13.99
N PHE A 98 13.12 3.17 -14.58
CA PHE A 98 12.70 4.58 -14.66
C PHE A 98 11.88 4.89 -15.91
N SER A 99 11.92 4.01 -16.92
CA SER A 99 11.07 4.13 -18.10
C SER A 99 9.76 3.39 -17.89
N MET A 100 8.66 4.14 -17.93
CA MET A 100 7.33 3.56 -17.92
C MET A 100 7.12 2.72 -19.19
N SER A 101 6.57 1.52 -19.01
CA SER A 101 6.18 0.68 -20.14
C SER A 101 5.16 1.41 -21.01
N LYS A 102 5.34 1.37 -22.33
CA LYS A 102 4.32 1.83 -23.30
C LYS A 102 3.22 0.79 -23.54
N ALA A 103 3.18 -0.25 -22.72
CA ALA A 103 2.16 -1.28 -22.81
C ALA A 103 0.82 -0.72 -22.33
N ASP A 104 -0.19 -0.80 -23.18
CA ASP A 104 -1.55 -0.47 -22.80
C ASP A 104 -2.13 -1.62 -21.97
N ILE A 105 -2.65 -1.28 -20.79
CA ILE A 105 -3.32 -2.19 -19.86
C ILE A 105 -4.77 -1.75 -19.69
N LEU A 106 -5.71 -2.67 -19.92
CA LEU A 106 -7.14 -2.40 -19.79
C LEU A 106 -7.68 -2.91 -18.46
N VAL A 107 -8.27 -2.02 -17.66
CA VAL A 107 -9.04 -2.40 -16.46
C VAL A 107 -10.53 -2.31 -16.78
N MET A 108 -11.20 -3.46 -16.84
CA MET A 108 -12.64 -3.54 -17.12
C MET A 108 -13.41 -4.04 -15.90
N LYS A 109 -14.53 -3.38 -15.61
CA LYS A 109 -15.47 -3.81 -14.57
C LYS A 109 -16.62 -4.59 -15.20
N ILE A 110 -16.83 -5.81 -14.73
CA ILE A 110 -17.95 -6.67 -15.15
C ILE A 110 -19.15 -6.43 -14.23
N TYR A 111 -20.35 -6.35 -14.79
CA TYR A 111 -21.61 -6.15 -14.07
C TYR A 111 -22.79 -6.82 -14.81
N PRO A 112 -23.90 -7.14 -14.11
CA PRO A 112 -25.07 -7.74 -14.74
C PRO A 112 -25.67 -6.85 -15.84
N GLY A 113 -26.03 -7.45 -16.98
CA GLY A 113 -26.57 -6.73 -18.13
C GLY A 113 -25.53 -6.03 -19.02
N MET A 114 -24.24 -6.20 -18.73
CA MET A 114 -23.18 -5.73 -19.63
C MET A 114 -23.26 -6.46 -20.98
N GLU A 115 -23.38 -5.70 -22.07
CA GLU A 115 -23.33 -6.29 -23.41
C GLU A 115 -21.93 -6.80 -23.76
N ILE A 116 -21.87 -7.97 -24.38
CA ILE A 116 -20.62 -8.60 -24.86
C ILE A 116 -19.93 -7.71 -25.91
N SER A 117 -20.71 -6.94 -26.68
CA SER A 117 -20.21 -5.99 -27.68
C SER A 117 -19.24 -4.95 -27.07
N HIS A 118 -19.47 -4.50 -25.83
CA HIS A 118 -18.57 -3.59 -25.12
C HIS A 118 -17.21 -4.25 -24.83
N PHE A 119 -17.19 -5.55 -24.55
CA PHE A 119 -15.97 -6.31 -24.36
C PHE A 119 -15.20 -6.40 -25.69
N GLU A 120 -15.85 -6.87 -26.75
CA GLU A 120 -15.23 -7.05 -28.08
C GLU A 120 -14.63 -5.74 -28.63
N ASN A 121 -15.36 -4.62 -28.49
CA ASN A 121 -14.90 -3.31 -28.92
C ASN A 121 -13.67 -2.82 -28.16
N ALA A 122 -13.52 -3.19 -26.89
CA ALA A 122 -12.37 -2.78 -26.08
C ALA A 122 -11.08 -3.50 -26.50
N PHE A 123 -11.16 -4.77 -26.93
CA PHE A 123 -10.00 -5.56 -27.35
C PHE A 123 -9.55 -5.29 -28.80
N ASN A 124 -10.47 -4.94 -29.69
CA ASN A 124 -10.16 -4.82 -31.12
C ASN A 124 -9.47 -3.50 -31.52
N ASN A 125 -9.50 -2.47 -30.65
CA ASN A 125 -9.10 -1.10 -31.01
C ASN A 125 -7.72 -0.68 -30.46
N ILE A 126 -7.07 -1.49 -29.63
CA ILE A 126 -5.82 -1.12 -28.95
C ILE A 126 -4.88 -2.33 -28.93
N LYS A 127 -3.57 -2.10 -29.11
CA LYS A 127 -2.55 -3.15 -28.95
C LYS A 127 -2.29 -3.43 -27.47
N LEU A 128 -3.31 -3.96 -26.80
CA LEU A 128 -3.26 -4.31 -25.38
C LEU A 128 -2.22 -5.40 -25.14
N LYS A 129 -1.49 -5.26 -24.03
CA LYS A 129 -0.60 -6.32 -23.53
C LYS A 129 -1.21 -7.10 -22.37
N GLY A 130 -2.26 -6.56 -21.76
CA GLY A 130 -3.01 -7.16 -20.66
C GLY A 130 -4.20 -6.31 -20.24
#